data_AF-A0A450V923-F1
#
_entry.id   AF-A0A450V923-F1
#
_cell.length_a   1.000
_cell.length_b   1.000
_cell.length_c   1.000
_cell.angle_alpha   90.00
_cell.angle_beta   90.00
_cell.angle_gamma   90.00
#
_symmetry.space_group_name_H-M   'P 1'
#
loop_
_entity.id
_entity.type
_entity.pdbx_description
1 polymer ?
#
loop_
_entity_poly.entity_id
_entity_poly.type
_entity_poly.pdbx_seq_one_letter_code
_entity_poly.pdbx_strand_id
1 'polypeptide(L)'
;MLTIRRTFVAVCGAVLFSLLQYPVSGAESAPGSLAGARWGGLPPGPGREDVFYTCQICHSLAIVKQQALDRSAWDETLTWMVEEQGMREPDAERRRRILDYLATHFGSGP
;
A
#
# COMPACT_ATOMS: atom_id res chain seq x y z
N MET A 1 31.67 33.14 11.81
CA MET A 1 30.41 33.42 12.55
C MET A 1 29.88 34.75 12.05
N LEU A 2 28.97 34.73 11.07
CA LEU A 2 28.42 35.92 10.42
C LEU A 2 26.93 36.00 10.75
N THR A 3 26.56 36.99 11.57
CA THR A 3 25.22 37.17 12.15
C THR A 3 24.28 37.75 11.09
N ILE A 4 23.52 36.88 10.43
CA ILE A 4 22.46 37.28 9.47
C ILE A 4 21.34 37.97 10.25
N ARG A 5 21.24 39.29 10.08
CA ARG A 5 20.18 40.14 10.63
C ARG A 5 18.87 39.83 9.90
N ARG A 6 17.86 39.40 10.66
CA ARG A 6 16.49 39.13 10.21
C ARG A 6 15.79 40.43 9.82
N THR A 7 15.70 40.71 8.52
CA THR A 7 14.75 41.69 7.98
C THR A 7 13.41 40.99 7.79
N PHE A 8 12.53 41.12 8.78
CA PHE A 8 11.11 40.82 8.62
C PHE A 8 10.48 41.92 7.75
N VAL A 9 10.39 41.69 6.44
CA VAL A 9 9.50 42.46 5.58
C VAL A 9 8.09 41.89 5.75
N ALA A 10 7.22 42.71 6.34
CA ALA A 10 5.80 42.47 6.42
C ALA A 10 5.19 42.43 5.01
N VAL A 11 4.91 41.23 4.50
CA VAL A 11 4.01 41.03 3.36
C VAL A 11 2.64 40.68 3.92
N CYS A 12 1.96 41.69 4.45
CA CYS A 12 0.52 41.66 4.65
C CYS A 12 -0.14 41.99 3.31
N GLY A 13 -0.88 41.03 2.73
CA GLY A 13 -1.90 41.35 1.72
C GLY A 13 -1.80 40.61 0.39
N ALA A 14 -1.88 39.28 0.37
CA ALA A 14 -2.25 38.55 -0.86
C ALA A 14 -2.79 37.11 -0.61
N VAL A 15 -3.33 36.79 0.58
CA VAL A 15 -3.75 35.40 0.90
C VAL A 15 -5.25 35.15 0.66
N LEU A 16 -6.02 36.13 0.18
CA LEU A 16 -7.49 36.05 0.15
C LEU A 16 -8.14 35.70 -1.21
N PHE A 17 -7.37 35.51 -2.30
CA PHE A 17 -7.94 35.24 -3.63
C PHE A 17 -7.30 34.07 -4.37
N SER A 18 -6.99 32.96 -3.67
CA SER A 18 -6.50 31.73 -4.33
C SER A 18 -7.04 30.44 -3.68
N LEU A 19 -8.24 30.50 -3.09
CA LEU A 19 -8.95 29.31 -2.58
C LEU A 19 -10.12 28.88 -3.49
N LEU A 20 -10.40 29.61 -4.58
CA LEU A 20 -11.56 29.34 -5.46
C LEU A 20 -11.27 28.49 -6.72
N GLN A 21 -10.04 28.03 -6.93
CA GLN A 21 -9.66 27.34 -8.17
C GLN A 21 -9.07 25.95 -7.98
N TYR A 22 -9.14 25.39 -6.77
CA TYR A 22 -8.85 23.97 -6.61
C TYR A 22 -10.13 23.22 -6.95
N PRO A 23 -10.26 22.59 -8.14
CA PRO A 23 -11.33 21.63 -8.33
C PRO A 23 -11.19 20.61 -7.21
N VAL A 24 -12.19 20.55 -6.34
CA VAL A 24 -12.46 19.35 -5.56
C VAL A 24 -12.78 18.30 -6.62
N SER A 25 -11.74 17.62 -7.11
CA SER A 25 -11.87 16.37 -7.83
C SER A 25 -12.48 15.40 -6.83
N GLY A 26 -13.81 15.39 -6.78
CA GLY A 26 -14.54 14.31 -6.16
C GLY A 26 -14.10 13.04 -6.87
N ALA A 27 -13.29 12.24 -6.20
CA ALA A 27 -12.95 10.91 -6.66
C ALA A 27 -14.26 10.13 -6.74
N GLU A 28 -14.82 10.10 -7.94
CA GLU A 28 -15.91 9.24 -8.34
C GLU A 28 -15.51 7.81 -7.96
N SER A 29 -16.09 7.35 -6.85
CA SER A 29 -15.75 6.06 -6.28
C SER A 29 -16.35 5.01 -7.18
N ALA A 30 -15.52 4.46 -8.08
CA ALA A 30 -15.87 3.28 -8.85
C ALA A 30 -16.42 2.20 -7.90
N PRO A 31 -17.38 1.35 -8.34
CA PRO A 31 -18.03 0.34 -7.50
C PRO A 31 -17.06 -0.66 -6.83
N GLY A 32 -15.77 -0.67 -7.21
CA GLY A 32 -14.70 -1.39 -6.53
C GLY A 32 -14.15 -0.74 -5.25
N SER A 33 -14.47 0.53 -4.96
CA SER A 33 -13.87 1.27 -3.83
C SER A 33 -14.36 0.75 -2.47
N LEU A 34 -15.66 0.44 -2.33
CA LEU A 34 -16.21 -0.13 -1.10
C LEU A 34 -15.80 -1.59 -0.89
N ALA A 35 -15.72 -2.36 -1.98
CA ALA A 35 -15.20 -3.72 -1.93
C ALA A 35 -13.70 -3.74 -1.61
N GLY A 36 -12.92 -2.81 -2.17
CA GLY A 36 -11.52 -2.63 -1.82
C GLY A 36 -11.36 -2.24 -0.35
N ALA A 37 -12.20 -1.33 0.16
CA ALA A 37 -12.12 -0.86 1.55
C ALA A 37 -12.24 -2.00 2.58
N ARG A 38 -13.16 -2.96 2.37
CA ARG A 38 -13.28 -4.14 3.27
C ARG A 38 -12.08 -5.08 3.19
N TRP A 39 -11.32 -5.04 2.10
CA TRP A 39 -10.13 -5.89 1.89
C TRP A 39 -8.83 -5.09 1.99
N GLY A 40 -8.81 -4.00 2.75
CA GLY A 40 -7.58 -3.20 2.96
C GLY A 40 -7.00 -2.57 1.68
N GLY A 41 -7.82 -2.41 0.64
CA GLY A 41 -7.44 -1.92 -0.68
C GLY A 41 -6.81 -2.97 -1.59
N LEU A 42 -6.94 -4.26 -1.30
CA LEU A 42 -6.48 -5.35 -2.16
C LEU A 42 -7.37 -5.50 -3.41
N PRO A 43 -6.80 -5.57 -4.64
CA PRO A 43 -7.56 -5.80 -5.87
C PRO A 43 -8.44 -7.05 -5.83
N PRO A 44 -9.63 -7.06 -6.44
CA PRO A 44 -10.45 -8.28 -6.50
C PRO A 44 -9.75 -9.39 -7.29
N GLY A 45 -9.73 -10.61 -6.73
CA GLY A 45 -9.17 -11.79 -7.40
C GLY A 45 -9.10 -13.04 -6.50
N PRO A 46 -8.90 -14.23 -7.09
CA PRO A 46 -8.66 -15.47 -6.33
C PRO A 46 -7.43 -15.35 -5.44
N GLY A 47 -7.51 -15.75 -4.16
CA GLY A 47 -6.41 -15.63 -3.20
C GLY A 47 -6.37 -14.31 -2.42
N ARG A 48 -7.22 -13.32 -2.77
CA ARG A 48 -7.31 -12.05 -2.02
C ARG A 48 -7.56 -12.25 -0.54
N GLU A 49 -8.51 -13.13 -0.20
CA GLU A 49 -8.89 -13.35 1.21
C GLU A 49 -7.77 -14.05 1.97
N ASP A 50 -7.05 -14.97 1.33
CA ASP A 50 -5.88 -15.60 1.94
C ASP A 50 -4.80 -14.55 2.26
N VAL A 51 -4.50 -13.64 1.32
CA VAL A 51 -3.57 -12.53 1.58
C VAL A 51 -4.07 -11.58 2.66
N PHE A 52 -5.35 -11.20 2.60
CA PHE A 52 -5.95 -10.30 3.58
C PHE A 52 -5.82 -10.85 4.99
N TYR A 53 -6.25 -12.10 5.22
CA TYR A 53 -6.24 -12.70 6.54
C TYR A 53 -4.85 -13.13 7.02
N THR A 54 -3.93 -13.47 6.12
CA THR A 54 -2.57 -13.88 6.50
C THR A 54 -1.67 -12.66 6.76
N CYS A 55 -1.62 -11.70 5.84
CA CYS A 55 -0.59 -10.65 5.86
C CYS A 55 -0.91 -9.48 6.78
N GLN A 56 -2.18 -9.31 7.20
CA GLN A 56 -2.55 -8.21 8.09
C GLN A 56 -2.37 -8.51 9.59
N ILE A 57 -2.02 -9.75 9.95
CA ILE A 57 -1.98 -10.21 11.36
C ILE A 57 -0.96 -9.41 12.16
N CYS A 58 0.21 -9.12 11.57
CA CYS A 58 1.33 -8.49 12.27
C CYS A 58 1.57 -7.03 11.85
N HIS A 59 1.24 -6.66 10.61
CA HIS A 59 1.49 -5.33 10.07
C HIS A 59 0.43 -4.91 9.04
N SER A 60 0.45 -3.64 8.65
CA SER A 60 -0.46 -3.12 7.63
C SER A 60 -0.23 -3.77 6.26
N LEU A 61 -1.31 -3.98 5.51
CA LEU A 61 -1.27 -4.37 4.10
C LEU A 61 -0.65 -3.30 3.20
N ALA A 62 -0.42 -2.08 3.69
CA ALA A 62 0.34 -1.06 2.97
C ALA A 62 1.75 -1.55 2.59
N ILE A 63 2.42 -2.30 3.47
CA ILE A 63 3.75 -2.86 3.21
C ILE A 63 3.73 -3.91 2.10
N VAL A 64 2.62 -4.65 1.94
CA VAL A 64 2.44 -5.60 0.83
C VAL A 64 2.24 -4.84 -0.48
N LYS A 65 1.36 -3.83 -0.47
CA LYS A 65 0.97 -3.08 -1.68
C LYS A 65 2.07 -2.18 -2.25
N GLN A 66 3.09 -1.83 -1.47
CA GLN A 66 4.21 -1.02 -1.94
C GLN A 66 5.31 -1.83 -2.65
N GLN A 67 5.20 -3.16 -2.66
CA GLN A 67 6.18 -4.03 -3.30
C GLN A 67 5.90 -4.22 -4.79
N ALA A 68 6.95 -4.61 -5.51
CA ALA A 68 6.88 -5.09 -6.89
C ALA A 68 7.91 -6.22 -7.02
N LEU A 69 7.57 -7.39 -6.49
CA LEU A 69 8.43 -8.57 -6.47
C LEU A 69 7.91 -9.60 -7.46
N ASP A 70 8.79 -10.29 -8.18
CA ASP A 70 8.37 -11.46 -8.94
C ASP A 70 7.91 -12.59 -8.01
N ARG A 71 7.40 -13.67 -8.59
CA ARG A 71 6.86 -14.79 -7.81
C ARG A 71 7.92 -15.44 -6.91
N SER A 72 9.15 -15.60 -7.39
CA SER A 72 10.25 -16.20 -6.61
C SER A 72 10.61 -15.35 -5.41
N ALA A 73 10.74 -14.03 -5.61
CA ALA A 73 11.06 -13.11 -4.55
C ALA A 73 9.94 -13.01 -3.50
N TRP A 74 8.67 -13.14 -3.91
CA TRP A 74 7.56 -13.28 -2.98
C TRP A 74 7.62 -14.59 -2.18
N ASP A 75 8.01 -15.70 -2.80
CA ASP A 75 8.17 -16.99 -2.12
C ASP A 75 9.30 -16.93 -1.09
N GLU A 76 10.45 -16.37 -1.46
CA GLU A 76 11.56 -16.12 -0.54
C GLU A 76 11.13 -15.22 0.63
N THR A 77 10.36 -14.16 0.35
CA THR A 77 9.83 -13.27 1.38
C THR A 77 8.91 -14.02 2.35
N LEU A 78 8.01 -14.87 1.87
CA LEU A 78 7.14 -15.66 2.74
C LEU A 78 7.93 -16.68 3.57
N THR A 79 8.94 -17.32 2.98
CA THR A 79 9.85 -18.22 3.71
C THR A 79 10.55 -17.46 4.83
N TRP A 80 11.14 -16.31 4.53
CA TRP A 80 11.77 -15.45 5.54
C TRP A 80 10.79 -15.00 6.62
N MET A 81 9.55 -14.65 6.27
CA MET A 81 8.53 -14.30 7.26
C MET A 81 8.20 -15.45 8.20
N VAL A 82 8.18 -16.69 7.71
CA VAL A 82 7.96 -17.88 8.56
C VAL A 82 9.17 -18.13 9.45
N GLU A 83 10.36 -18.22 8.86
CA GLU A 83 11.58 -18.64 9.54
C GLU A 83 12.10 -17.60 10.54
N GLU A 84 12.08 -16.32 10.15
CA GLU A 84 12.74 -15.25 10.90
C GLU A 84 11.76 -14.32 11.63
N GLN A 85 10.54 -14.15 11.10
CA GLN A 85 9.54 -13.24 11.66
C GLN A 85 8.44 -13.95 12.48
N GLY A 86 8.45 -15.29 12.52
CA GLY A 86 7.48 -16.08 13.27
C GLY A 86 6.08 -16.09 12.66
N MET A 87 5.94 -15.83 11.34
CA MET A 87 4.67 -16.01 10.64
C MET A 87 4.28 -17.49 10.69
N ARG A 88 3.00 -17.77 11.00
CA ARG A 88 2.48 -19.14 10.93
C ARG A 88 2.58 -19.66 9.49
N GLU A 89 3.25 -20.80 9.31
CA GLU A 89 3.35 -21.46 8.01
C GLU A 89 1.95 -21.77 7.44
N PRO A 90 1.62 -21.25 6.25
CA PRO A 90 0.41 -21.63 5.53
C PRO A 90 0.53 -23.05 4.96
N ASP A 91 -0.58 -23.78 4.87
CA ASP A 91 -0.62 -25.04 4.13
C ASP A 91 -0.25 -24.83 2.64
N ALA A 92 0.14 -25.91 1.96
CA ALA A 92 0.66 -25.83 0.59
C ALA A 92 -0.32 -25.18 -0.40
N GLU A 93 -1.62 -25.44 -0.26
CA GLU A 93 -2.63 -24.85 -1.15
C GLU A 93 -2.81 -23.36 -0.89
N ARG A 94 -2.87 -22.96 0.39
CA ARG A 94 -2.95 -21.56 0.80
C ARG A 94 -1.71 -20.79 0.37
N ARG A 95 -0.51 -21.36 0.57
CA ARG A 95 0.75 -20.75 0.11
C ARG A 95 0.73 -20.50 -1.39
N ARG A 96 0.30 -21.50 -2.18
CA ARG A 96 0.15 -21.34 -3.63
C ARG A 96 -0.81 -20.21 -3.99
N ARG A 97 -1.99 -20.13 -3.37
CA ARG A 97 -2.99 -19.07 -3.64
C ARG A 97 -2.48 -17.68 -3.27
N ILE A 98 -1.75 -17.56 -2.15
CA ILE A 98 -1.09 -16.31 -1.76
C ILE A 98 -0.08 -15.89 -2.83
N LEU A 99 0.81 -16.78 -3.25
CA LEU A 99 1.83 -16.49 -4.26
C LEU A 99 1.23 -16.15 -5.63
N ASP A 100 0.20 -16.88 -6.05
CA ASP A 100 -0.54 -16.59 -7.29
C ASP A 100 -1.12 -15.18 -7.26
N TYR A 101 -1.76 -14.81 -6.15
CA TYR A 101 -2.37 -13.49 -6.00
C TYR A 101 -1.32 -12.37 -5.93
N LEU A 102 -0.27 -12.54 -5.12
CA LEU A 102 0.79 -11.54 -4.96
C LEU A 102 1.53 -11.28 -6.28
N ALA A 103 1.91 -12.33 -7.00
CA ALA A 103 2.57 -12.18 -8.30
C ALA A 103 1.64 -11.56 -9.36
N THR A 104 0.33 -11.84 -9.32
CA THR A 104 -0.64 -11.28 -10.29
C THR A 104 -0.88 -9.80 -10.08
N HIS A 105 -0.98 -9.35 -8.82
CA HIS A 105 -1.42 -8.00 -8.49
C HIS A 105 -0.30 -7.05 -8.03
N PHE A 106 0.81 -7.60 -7.53
CA PHE A 106 1.97 -6.89 -7.00
C PHE A 106 3.29 -7.48 -7.52
N GLY A 107 3.23 -8.03 -8.74
CA GLY A 107 4.36 -8.55 -9.48
C GLY A 107 5.12 -7.47 -10.25
N SER A 108 6.45 -7.58 -10.34
CA SER A 108 7.27 -6.77 -11.25
C SER A 108 7.16 -7.18 -12.74
N GLY A 109 6.36 -8.21 -13.05
CA GLY A 109 6.41 -8.93 -14.33
C GLY A 109 7.20 -10.25 -14.20
N PRO A 110 7.19 -11.10 -15.25
CA PRO A 110 8.02 -12.30 -15.30
C PRO A 110 9.52 -11.98 -15.34
#